data_AF-A0A5E4MW29-F1
#
_entry.id   AF-A0A5E4MW29-F1
#
_cell.length_a   1.000
_cell.length_b   1.000
_cell.length_c   1.000
_cell.angle_alpha   90.00
_cell.angle_beta   90.00
_cell.angle_gamma   90.00
#
_symmetry.space_group_name_H-M   'P 1'
#
loop_
_entity.id
_entity.type
_entity.pdbx_description
1 polymer ?
#
loop_
_entity_poly.entity_id
_entity_poly.type
_entity_poly.pdbx_seq_one_letter_code
_entity_poly.pdbx_strand_id
1 'polypeptide(L)'
;MREITVAAINRKGTVDKAHRIKIDKNIILNKQLFDFVSEDSISICTTNNNSVKFTKKDPSSWENDPEFIEAKRTVKSWNIVNDLAERVIALT
;
A
#
# COMPACT_ATOMS: atom_id res chain seq x y z
N MET A 1 -27.15 -7.58 -32.25
CA MET A 1 -26.46 -7.01 -31.08
C MET A 1 -27.09 -7.36 -29.71
N ARG A 2 -28.23 -8.08 -29.61
CA ARG A 2 -28.82 -8.48 -28.31
C ARG A 2 -28.33 -9.83 -27.75
N GLU A 3 -27.83 -10.73 -28.59
CA GLU A 3 -27.50 -12.10 -28.15
C GLU A 3 -26.17 -12.20 -27.38
N ILE A 4 -25.18 -11.37 -27.71
CA ILE A 4 -23.85 -11.39 -27.08
C ILE A 4 -23.93 -10.93 -25.62
N THR A 5 -24.79 -9.94 -25.33
CA THR A 5 -24.99 -9.38 -23.99
C THR A 5 -25.60 -10.41 -23.02
N VAL A 6 -26.50 -11.28 -23.50
CA VAL A 6 -27.15 -12.32 -22.69
C VAL A 6 -26.17 -13.44 -22.33
N ALA A 7 -25.23 -13.77 -23.22
CA ALA A 7 -24.22 -14.80 -22.97
C ALA A 7 -23.20 -14.39 -21.88
N ALA A 8 -22.90 -13.10 -21.75
CA ALA A 8 -21.96 -12.59 -20.74
C ALA A 8 -22.54 -12.64 -19.31
N ILE A 9 -23.83 -12.36 -19.14
CA ILE A 9 -24.52 -12.36 -17.82
C ILE A 9 -24.58 -13.77 -17.21
N ASN A 10 -24.64 -14.81 -18.05
CA ASN A 10 -24.73 -16.21 -17.60
C ASN A 10 -23.36 -16.84 -17.26
N ARG A 11 -22.24 -16.14 -17.49
CA ARG A 11 -20.92 -16.62 -17.06
C ARG A 11 -20.73 -16.30 -15.58
N LYS A 12 -20.72 -17.32 -14.73
CA LYS A 12 -20.22 -17.18 -13.35
C LYS A 12 -18.76 -16.72 -13.41
N GLY A 13 -18.47 -15.58 -12.82
CA GLY A 13 -17.10 -15.09 -12.66
C GLY A 13 -16.24 -16.15 -11.96
N THR A 14 -14.98 -16.25 -12.36
CA THR A 14 -14.01 -17.10 -11.67
C THR A 14 -13.77 -16.53 -10.29
N VAL A 15 -13.96 -17.35 -9.25
CA VAL A 15 -13.63 -16.98 -7.87
C VAL A 15 -12.11 -16.95 -7.75
N ASP A 16 -11.53 -15.75 -7.86
CA ASP A 16 -10.11 -15.60 -7.60
C ASP A 16 -9.86 -15.85 -6.10
N LYS A 17 -8.89 -16.72 -5.80
CA LYS A 17 -8.60 -17.10 -4.42
C LYS A 17 -7.94 -15.90 -3.75
N ALA A 18 -8.49 -15.44 -2.63
CA ALA A 18 -7.85 -14.39 -1.85
C ALA A 18 -6.41 -14.82 -1.47
N HIS A 19 -5.41 -14.14 -2.02
CA HIS A 19 -4.00 -14.36 -1.72
C HIS A 19 -3.67 -13.76 -0.34
N ARG A 20 -4.20 -14.39 0.72
CA ARG A 20 -3.94 -13.98 2.11
C ARG A 20 -2.58 -14.49 2.54
N ILE A 21 -1.66 -13.56 2.79
CA ILE A 21 -0.37 -13.87 3.41
C ILE A 21 -0.63 -14.21 4.89
N LYS A 22 -0.27 -15.43 5.31
CA LYS A 22 -0.26 -15.81 6.73
C LYS A 22 1.08 -15.41 7.32
N ILE A 23 1.15 -14.22 7.91
CA ILE A 23 2.34 -13.75 8.64
C ILE A 23 2.16 -14.10 10.12
N ASP A 24 3.18 -14.70 10.73
CA ASP A 24 3.22 -14.87 12.18
C ASP A 24 3.31 -13.48 12.84
N LYS A 25 2.34 -13.14 13.69
CA LYS A 25 2.28 -11.85 14.39
C LYS A 25 3.55 -11.58 15.21
N ASN A 26 4.20 -12.62 15.72
CA ASN A 26 5.42 -12.50 16.52
C ASN A 26 6.59 -11.92 15.70
N ILE A 27 6.59 -12.11 14.37
CA ILE A 27 7.61 -11.56 13.48
C ILE A 27 7.51 -10.04 13.42
N ILE A 28 6.31 -9.47 13.54
CA ILE A 28 6.07 -8.02 13.43
C ILE A 28 6.30 -7.32 14.78
N LEU A 29 6.00 -7.98 15.91
CA LEU A 29 6.03 -7.36 17.24
C LEU A 29 7.41 -6.81 17.65
N ASN A 30 8.49 -7.41 17.16
CA ASN A 30 9.86 -6.99 17.49
C ASN A 30 10.48 -6.08 16.42
N LYS A 31 9.71 -5.65 15.42
CA LYS A 31 10.20 -4.85 14.29
C LYS A 31 9.96 -3.37 14.50
N GLN A 32 10.93 -2.57 14.06
CA GLN A 32 10.86 -1.12 14.04
C GLN A 32 10.57 -0.64 12.61
N LEU A 33 10.15 0.62 12.47
CA LEU A 33 9.77 1.16 11.14
C LEU A 33 10.90 1.01 10.12
N PHE A 34 12.16 1.21 10.52
CA PHE A 34 13.30 1.09 9.63
C PHE A 34 13.48 -0.33 9.08
N ASP A 35 13.04 -1.37 9.79
CA ASP A 35 13.08 -2.75 9.30
C ASP A 35 12.17 -2.97 8.08
N PHE A 36 11.20 -2.08 7.87
CA PHE A 36 10.25 -2.12 6.76
C PHE A 36 10.62 -1.16 5.62
N VAL A 37 11.71 -0.40 5.76
CA VAL A 37 12.18 0.50 4.71
C VAL A 37 12.95 -0.31 3.67
N SER A 38 12.36 -0.42 2.49
CA SER A 38 12.95 -1.03 1.30
C SER A 38 13.05 -0.04 0.15
N GLU A 39 13.76 -0.40 -0.91
CA GLU A 39 13.80 0.37 -2.16
C GLU A 39 12.39 0.62 -2.71
N ASP A 40 11.50 -0.37 -2.64
CA ASP A 40 10.10 -0.23 -3.06
C ASP A 40 9.34 0.82 -2.25
N SER A 41 9.52 0.81 -0.92
CA SER A 41 8.87 1.80 -0.05
C SER A 41 9.37 3.23 -0.31
N ILE A 42 10.66 3.37 -0.60
CA ILE A 42 11.28 4.64 -0.98
C ILE A 42 10.75 5.11 -2.32
N SER A 43 10.63 4.20 -3.30
CA SER A 43 10.08 4.49 -4.62
C SER A 43 8.66 5.04 -4.50
N ILE A 44 7.78 4.38 -3.75
CA ILE A 44 6.39 4.83 -3.52
C ILE A 44 6.36 6.22 -2.88
N CYS A 45 7.18 6.47 -1.85
CA CYS A 45 7.29 7.79 -1.22
C CYS A 45 7.74 8.85 -2.21
N THR A 46 8.77 8.56 -3.01
CA THR A 46 9.33 9.51 -3.98
C THR A 46 8.35 9.81 -5.10
N THR A 47 7.63 8.80 -5.62
CA THR A 47 6.59 8.97 -6.65
C THR A 47 5.46 9.88 -6.19
N ASN A 48 5.13 9.86 -4.90
CA ASN A 48 4.11 10.71 -4.31
C ASN A 48 4.66 12.06 -3.81
N ASN A 49 5.81 12.52 -4.35
CA ASN A 49 6.50 13.75 -3.96
C ASN A 49 6.79 13.87 -2.46
N ASN A 50 6.94 12.76 -1.77
CA ASN A 50 7.28 12.75 -0.36
C ASN A 50 8.79 12.68 -0.17
N SER A 51 9.32 13.45 0.78
CA SER A 51 10.76 13.51 0.98
C SER A 51 11.27 12.27 1.73
N VAL A 52 12.37 11.70 1.25
CA VAL A 52 12.96 10.45 1.75
C VAL A 52 14.42 10.63 2.21
N LYS A 53 14.94 11.85 2.29
CA LYS A 53 16.35 12.10 2.63
C LYS A 53 16.66 11.75 4.09
N PHE A 54 15.65 11.76 4.96
CA PHE A 54 15.79 11.28 6.34
C PHE A 54 16.27 9.81 6.41
N THR A 55 16.00 9.00 5.39
CA THR A 55 16.46 7.59 5.32
C THR A 55 17.98 7.44 5.27
N LYS A 56 18.71 8.52 4.97
CA LYS A 56 20.18 8.56 5.01
C LYS A 56 20.74 8.82 6.40
N LYS A 57 19.88 9.15 7.39
CA LYS A 57 20.24 9.43 8.78
C LYS A 57 19.98 8.21 9.65
N ASP A 58 20.58 8.21 10.83
CA ASP A 58 20.37 7.13 11.81
C ASP A 58 18.88 7.01 12.19
N PRO A 59 18.29 5.79 12.17
CA PRO A 59 16.88 5.58 12.50
C PRO A 59 16.44 6.11 13.86
N SER A 60 17.33 6.14 14.86
CA SER A 60 17.01 6.67 16.19
C SER A 60 16.75 8.18 16.17
N SER A 61 17.25 8.89 15.15
CA SER A 61 17.08 10.33 14.99
C SER A 61 15.79 10.72 14.25
N TRP A 62 15.12 9.77 13.59
CA TRP A 62 14.01 10.06 12.67
C TRP A 62 12.84 10.76 13.37
N GLU A 63 12.45 10.34 14.57
CA GLU A 63 11.30 10.95 15.28
C GLU A 63 11.51 12.44 15.62
N ASN A 64 12.76 12.92 15.61
CA ASN A 64 13.10 14.34 15.81
C ASN A 64 13.46 15.06 14.50
N ASP A 65 13.47 14.34 13.38
CA ASP A 65 13.80 14.89 12.07
C ASP A 65 12.57 15.58 11.46
N PRO A 66 12.65 16.89 11.15
CA PRO A 66 11.51 17.63 10.60
C PRO A 66 10.97 17.03 9.30
N GLU A 67 11.85 16.52 8.45
CA GLU A 67 11.50 15.91 7.17
C GLU A 67 10.77 14.58 7.37
N PHE A 68 11.23 13.77 8.33
CA PHE A 68 10.51 12.56 8.73
C PHE A 68 9.13 12.86 9.30
N ILE A 69 9.01 13.86 10.19
CA ILE A 69 7.74 14.24 10.81
C ILE A 69 6.75 14.70 9.74
N GLU A 70 7.20 15.49 8.78
CA GLU A 70 6.41 15.93 7.64
C GLU A 70 6.02 14.75 6.74
N ALA A 71 6.97 13.91 6.36
CA ALA A 71 6.72 12.73 5.53
C ALA A 71 5.73 11.77 6.18
N LYS A 72 5.84 11.56 7.50
CA LYS A 72 4.92 10.75 8.32
C LYS A 72 3.52 11.34 8.33
N ARG A 73 3.38 12.67 8.39
CA ARG A 73 2.08 13.35 8.29
C ARG A 73 1.45 13.16 6.91
N THR A 74 2.24 13.33 5.86
CA THR A 74 1.79 13.17 4.47
C THR A 74 1.32 11.74 4.20
N VAL A 75 2.12 10.72 4.57
CA VAL A 75 1.72 9.31 4.39
C VAL A 75 0.45 8.98 5.17
N LYS A 76 0.30 9.50 6.39
CA LYS A 76 -0.94 9.30 7.18
C LYS A 76 -2.17 9.95 6.55
N SER A 77 -1.99 11.01 5.76
CA SER A 77 -3.08 11.63 5.01
C SER A 77 -3.39 10.95 3.68
N TRP A 78 -2.56 10.00 3.24
CA TRP A 78 -2.87 9.23 2.04
C TRP A 78 -4.14 8.42 2.28
N ASN A 79 -5.12 8.65 1.42
CA ASN A 79 -6.33 7.85 1.40
C ASN A 79 -5.99 6.52 0.71
N ILE A 80 -5.31 5.63 1.44
CA ILE A 80 -5.01 4.29 0.94
C ILE A 80 -6.33 3.53 0.93
N VAL A 81 -6.94 3.48 -0.24
CA VAL A 81 -8.14 2.69 -0.50
C VAL A 81 -7.84 1.23 -0.18
N ASN A 82 -8.43 0.75 0.90
CA ASN A 82 -8.28 -0.62 1.37
C ASN A 82 -9.39 -1.56 0.88
N ASP A 83 -10.30 -1.08 0.03
CA ASP A 83 -11.48 -1.84 -0.34
C ASP A 83 -11.34 -2.54 -1.70
N LEU A 84 -11.65 -3.83 -1.71
CA LEU A 84 -11.74 -4.66 -2.91
C LEU A 84 -12.79 -4.09 -3.88
N ALA A 85 -13.85 -3.46 -3.36
CA ALA A 85 -14.93 -2.88 -4.17
C ALA A 85 -14.48 -1.63 -4.96
N GLU A 86 -13.67 -0.75 -4.38
CA GLU A 86 -13.19 0.45 -5.07
C GLU A 86 -12.19 0.13 -6.20
N ARG A 87 -11.39 -0.94 -6.09
CA ARG A 87 -10.54 -1.42 -7.19
C ARG A 87 -11.35 -1.91 -8.40
N VAL A 88 -12.53 -2.49 -8.18
CA VAL A 88 -13.40 -2.97 -9.27
C VAL A 88 -14.03 -1.79 -10.01
N ILE A 89 -14.48 -0.76 -9.29
CA ILE A 89 -15.11 0.42 -9.89
C ILE A 89 -14.10 1.26 -10.69
N ALA A 90 -12.84 1.37 -10.25
CA ALA A 90 -11.81 2.13 -10.96
C ALA A 90 -11.35 1.49 -12.30
N LEU A 91 -11.66 0.20 -12.52
CA LEU A 91 -11.32 -0.56 -13.73
C LEU A 91 -12.52 -0.76 -14.68
N THR A 92 -13.66 -0.14 -14.37
CA THR A 92 -14.87 -0.15 -15.24
C THR A 92 -15.06 1.20 -15.89
#